data_AF-A0A838J199-F1
#
_entry.id   AF-A0A838J199-F1
#
_cell.length_a   1.000
_cell.length_b   1.000
_cell.length_c   1.000
_cell.angle_alpha   90.00
_cell.angle_beta   90.00
_cell.angle_gamma   90.00
#
_symmetry.space_group_name_H-M   'P 1'
#
loop_
_entity.id
_entity.type
_entity.pdbx_description
1 polymer ?
#
loop_
_entity_poly.entity_id
_entity_poly.type
_entity_poly.pdbx_seq_one_letter_code
_entity_poly.pdbx_strand_id
1 'polypeptide(L)'
;MSRKKEAEAQLSEADTSQVQNLVSHYKQIAEDLHTSTNRAEAEEAIGVLSALAESGQIAFLKMLAKTNDSAAADVALAINALSPHKEARKEA
;
A
#
# COMPACT_ATOMS: atom_id res chain seq x y z
N MET A 1 6.88 17.13 31.84
CA MET A 1 5.96 17.36 30.70
C MET A 1 6.78 17.44 29.42
N SER A 2 7.13 16.30 28.81
CA SER A 2 8.01 16.27 27.65
C SER A 2 7.44 15.35 26.58
N ARG A 3 6.74 16.00 25.65
CA ARG A 3 6.33 15.60 24.29
C ARG A 3 6.60 14.14 23.92
N LYS A 4 5.56 13.30 24.00
CA LYS A 4 5.37 12.16 23.10
C LYS A 4 5.40 12.73 21.69
N LYS A 5 6.54 12.65 21.01
CA LYS A 5 6.64 12.91 19.59
C LYS A 5 6.17 11.62 18.94
N GLU A 6 4.88 11.58 18.64
CA GLU A 6 4.30 10.57 17.76
C GLU A 6 5.20 10.51 16.54
N ALA A 7 5.83 9.35 16.35
CA ALA A 7 6.50 9.00 15.12
C ALA A 7 5.42 8.78 14.06
N GLU A 8 4.71 9.86 13.70
CA GLU A 8 4.21 9.99 12.34
C GLU A 8 5.48 10.02 11.50
N ALA A 9 5.81 8.85 10.93
CA ALA A 9 6.88 8.71 9.98
C ALA A 9 6.65 9.77 8.89
N GLN A 10 7.37 10.88 9.00
CA GLN A 10 7.35 11.94 8.01
C GLN A 10 7.91 11.33 6.74
N LEU A 11 7.01 11.01 5.81
CA LEU A 11 7.40 10.60 4.47
C LEU A 11 8.28 11.69 3.89
N SER A 12 9.40 11.28 3.28
CA SER A 12 10.17 12.24 2.51
C SER A 12 9.36 12.71 1.30
N GLU A 13 9.69 13.86 0.72
CA GLU A 13 9.04 14.33 -0.51
C GLU A 13 9.17 13.30 -1.65
N ALA A 14 10.30 12.57 -1.68
CA ALA A 14 10.53 11.48 -2.61
C ALA A 14 9.55 10.31 -2.39
N ASP A 15 9.38 9.87 -1.14
CA ASP A 15 8.43 8.80 -0.81
C ASP A 15 7.00 9.24 -1.13
N THR A 16 6.65 10.49 -0.83
CA THR A 16 5.32 11.04 -1.10
C THR A 16 5.01 11.04 -2.59
N SER A 17 6.00 11.39 -3.42
CA SER A 17 5.88 11.38 -4.88
C SER A 17 5.74 9.97 -5.43
N GLN A 18 6.49 9.01 -4.89
CA GLN A 18 6.38 7.59 -5.27
C GLN A 18 5.00 7.02 -4.92
N VAL A 19 4.50 7.31 -3.71
CA VAL A 19 3.18 6.85 -3.27
C VAL A 19 2.08 7.47 -4.14
N GLN A 20 2.13 8.77 -4.46
CA GLN A 20 1.15 9.39 -5.38
C GLN A 20 1.16 8.77 -6.78
N ASN A 21 2.35 8.45 -7.30
CA ASN A 21 2.48 7.76 -8.57
C ASN A 21 1.79 6.39 -8.50
N LEU A 22 2.07 5.59 -7.46
CA LEU A 22 1.45 4.28 -7.27
C LEU A 22 -0.08 4.37 -7.09
N VAL A 23 -0.59 5.39 -6.41
CA VAL A 23 -2.04 5.65 -6.32
C VAL A 23 -2.63 6.05 -7.68
N SER A 24 -1.86 6.59 -8.60
CA SER A 24 -2.36 6.82 -9.96
C SER A 24 -2.49 5.51 -10.76
N HIS A 25 -1.80 4.46 -10.33
CA HIS A 25 -1.73 3.15 -10.99
C HIS A 25 -2.40 2.00 -10.21
N TYR A 26 -3.02 2.24 -9.04
CA TYR A 26 -3.55 1.14 -8.21
C TYR A 26 -4.61 0.30 -8.91
N LYS A 27 -5.36 0.87 -9.86
CA LYS A 27 -6.37 0.13 -10.63
C LYS A 27 -5.74 -0.92 -11.53
N GLN A 28 -4.56 -0.62 -12.08
CA GLN A 28 -3.79 -1.61 -12.85
C GLN A 28 -3.31 -2.73 -11.91
N ILE A 29 -2.78 -2.37 -10.74
CA ILE A 29 -2.36 -3.35 -9.73
C ILE A 29 -3.54 -4.23 -9.32
N ALA A 30 -4.74 -3.66 -9.15
CA ALA A 30 -5.95 -4.40 -8.86
C ALA A 30 -6.32 -5.37 -9.99
N GLU A 31 -6.22 -4.95 -11.25
CA GLU A 31 -6.46 -5.81 -12.41
C GLU A 31 -5.44 -6.95 -12.51
N ASP A 32 -4.17 -6.66 -12.28
CA ASP A 32 -3.10 -7.66 -12.25
C ASP A 32 -3.33 -8.67 -11.10
N LEU A 33 -3.80 -8.21 -9.94
CA LEU A 33 -4.23 -9.07 -8.84
C LEU A 33 -5.45 -9.93 -9.19
N HIS A 34 -6.39 -9.37 -9.94
CA HIS A 34 -7.61 -10.06 -10.32
C HIS A 34 -7.38 -11.12 -11.41
N THR A 35 -6.35 -10.92 -12.24
CA THR A 35 -5.91 -11.87 -13.28
C THR A 35 -4.89 -12.89 -12.78
N SER A 36 -4.28 -12.64 -11.62
CA SER A 36 -3.38 -13.57 -10.95
C SER A 36 -4.08 -14.88 -10.60
N THR A 37 -3.52 -16.00 -11.04
CA THR A 37 -4.06 -17.34 -10.83
C THR A 37 -3.39 -18.08 -9.68
N ASN A 38 -2.25 -17.58 -9.21
CA ASN A 38 -1.49 -18.15 -8.12
C ASN A 38 -0.91 -17.06 -7.21
N ARG A 39 -0.44 -17.49 -6.04
CA ARG A 39 0.11 -16.60 -5.02
C ARG A 39 1.36 -15.84 -5.49
N ALA A 40 2.20 -16.47 -6.30
CA ALA A 40 3.44 -15.85 -6.77
C ALA A 40 3.16 -14.66 -7.69
N GLU A 41 2.19 -14.80 -8.60
CA GLU A 41 1.72 -13.71 -9.47
C GLU A 41 1.13 -12.55 -8.64
N ALA A 42 0.35 -12.86 -7.60
CA ALA A 42 -0.19 -11.83 -6.71
C ALA A 42 0.90 -11.11 -5.89
N GLU A 43 1.91 -11.84 -5.42
CA GLU A 43 3.09 -11.26 -4.74
C GLU A 43 3.90 -10.37 -5.69
N GLU A 44 4.01 -10.75 -6.96
CA GLU A 44 4.67 -9.94 -8.00
C GLU A 44 3.88 -8.67 -8.31
N ALA A 45 2.55 -8.76 -8.44
CA ALA A 45 1.67 -7.62 -8.69
C ALA A 45 1.76 -6.56 -7.58
N ILE A 46 1.81 -6.97 -6.32
CA ILE A 46 2.05 -6.03 -5.20
C ILE A 46 3.54 -5.77 -4.93
N GLY A 47 4.45 -6.36 -5.71
CA GLY A 47 5.89 -6.29 -5.49
C GLY A 47 6.39 -4.84 -5.39
N VAL A 48 5.89 -3.97 -6.27
CA VAL A 48 6.16 -2.53 -6.26
C VAL A 48 5.67 -1.81 -4.99
N LEU A 49 4.59 -2.29 -4.38
CA LEU A 49 4.07 -1.78 -3.10
C LEU A 49 4.89 -2.34 -1.94
N SER A 50 5.26 -3.62 -1.99
CA SER A 50 6.07 -4.30 -0.99
C SER A 50 7.48 -3.72 -0.85
N ALA A 51 8.00 -3.10 -1.92
CA ALA A 51 9.29 -2.41 -1.95
C ALA A 51 9.28 -1.02 -1.28
N LEU A 52 8.10 -0.42 -1.09
CA LEU A 52 7.99 0.82 -0.31
C LEU A 52 8.32 0.57 1.16
N ALA A 53 8.87 1.58 1.82
CA ALA A 53 8.96 1.61 3.26
C ALA A 53 7.55 1.45 3.90
N GLU A 54 7.52 0.92 5.12
CA GLU A 54 6.29 0.71 5.89
C GLU A 54 5.40 1.96 5.95
N SER A 55 5.98 3.12 6.19
CA SER A 55 5.26 4.40 6.18
C SER A 55 4.64 4.74 4.82
N GLY A 56 5.32 4.38 3.73
CA GLY A 56 4.84 4.55 2.36
C GLY A 56 3.65 3.66 2.04
N GLN A 57 3.69 2.39 2.48
CA GLN A 57 2.56 1.46 2.33
C GLN A 57 1.33 1.92 3.14
N ILE A 58 1.54 2.39 4.38
CA ILE A 58 0.45 2.94 5.20
C ILE A 58 -0.16 4.19 4.54
N ALA A 59 0.67 5.09 4.01
CA ALA A 59 0.19 6.28 3.33
C ALA A 59 -0.56 5.96 2.03
N PHE A 60 -0.09 4.96 1.29
CA PHE A 60 -0.77 4.42 0.12
C PHE A 60 -2.18 3.93 0.48
N LEU A 61 -2.30 3.07 1.50
CA LEU A 61 -3.58 2.55 2.00
C LEU A 61 -4.52 3.68 2.44
N LYS A 62 -4.01 4.68 3.16
CA LYS A 62 -4.81 5.85 3.57
C LYS A 62 -5.32 6.69 2.41
N MET A 63 -4.60 6.71 1.29
CA MET A 63 -5.08 7.36 0.06
C MET A 63 -6.13 6.50 -0.66
N LEU A 64 -5.94 5.18 -0.72
CA LEU A 64 -6.92 4.24 -1.27
C LEU A 64 -8.24 4.24 -0.48
N ALA A 65 -8.18 4.35 0.84
CA ALA A 65 -9.38 4.44 1.68
C ALA A 65 -10.28 5.65 1.34
N LYS A 66 -9.74 6.68 0.65
CA LYS A 66 -10.52 7.84 0.20
C LYS A 66 -11.27 7.58 -1.11
N THR A 67 -10.80 6.66 -1.96
CA THR A 67 -11.44 6.38 -3.26
C THR A 67 -12.69 5.51 -3.13
N ASN A 68 -12.79 4.70 -2.07
CA ASN A 68 -13.96 3.86 -1.77
C ASN A 68 -14.47 3.04 -2.97
N ASP A 69 -13.57 2.41 -3.73
CA ASP A 69 -13.92 1.51 -4.83
C ASP A 69 -13.44 0.07 -4.60
N SER A 70 -13.97 -0.86 -5.40
CA SER A 70 -13.65 -2.29 -5.26
C SER A 70 -12.18 -2.57 -5.57
N ALA A 71 -11.59 -1.88 -6.54
CA ALA A 71 -10.18 -2.01 -6.88
C ALA A 71 -9.26 -1.63 -5.71
N ALA A 72 -9.59 -0.57 -4.97
CA ALA A 72 -8.89 -0.21 -3.75
C ALA A 72 -9.02 -1.28 -2.66
N ALA A 73 -10.20 -1.89 -2.52
CA ALA A 73 -10.42 -2.98 -1.58
C ALA A 73 -9.61 -4.25 -1.95
N ASP A 74 -9.53 -4.59 -3.23
CA ASP A 74 -8.74 -5.73 -3.72
C ASP A 74 -7.25 -5.55 -3.43
N VAL A 75 -6.74 -4.34 -3.68
CA VAL A 75 -5.33 -4.00 -3.39
C VAL A 75 -5.07 -3.99 -1.89
N ALA A 76 -5.97 -3.44 -1.07
CA ALA A 76 -5.86 -3.49 0.39
C ALA A 76 -5.83 -4.95 0.88
N LEU A 77 -6.74 -5.80 0.39
CA LEU A 77 -6.78 -7.21 0.76
C LEU A 77 -5.47 -7.95 0.39
N ALA A 78 -4.91 -7.65 -0.79
CA ALA A 78 -3.62 -8.21 -1.19
C ALA A 78 -2.48 -7.74 -0.26
N ILE A 79 -2.44 -6.45 0.11
CA ILE A 79 -1.47 -5.93 1.08
C ILE A 79 -1.64 -6.63 2.43
N ASN A 80 -2.87 -6.79 2.93
CA ASN A 80 -3.18 -7.49 4.17
C ASN A 80 -2.62 -8.92 4.18
N ALA A 81 -2.77 -9.64 3.05
CA ALA A 81 -2.38 -11.03 2.94
C ALA A 81 -0.89 -11.26 2.66
N LEU A 82 -0.24 -10.35 1.93
CA LEU A 82 1.06 -10.59 1.30
C LEU A 82 2.16 -9.60 1.70
N SER A 83 1.83 -8.44 2.31
CA SER A 83 2.86 -7.45 2.65
C SER A 83 3.84 -7.97 3.72
N PRO A 84 5.16 -7.72 3.55
CA PRO A 84 6.15 -8.05 4.56
C PRO A 84 6.05 -7.18 5.82
N HIS A 85 5.38 -6.02 5.75
CA HIS A 85 5.28 -5.08 6.86
C HIS A 85 4.03 -5.32 7.70
N LYS A 86 4.25 -5.62 8.99
CA LYS A 86 3.17 -5.95 9.91
C LYS A 86 2.15 -4.82 10.09
N GLU A 87 2.59 -3.57 10.19
CA GLU A 87 1.65 -2.47 10.40
C GLU A 87 0.90 -2.10 9.10
N ALA A 88 1.54 -2.24 7.93
CA ALA A 88 0.85 -2.13 6.64
C ALA A 88 -0.27 -3.19 6.52
N ARG A 89 -0.02 -4.43 6.98
CA ARG A 89 -1.05 -5.48 7.02
C ARG A 89 -2.20 -5.18 7.97
N LYS A 90 -2.00 -4.39 9.02
CA LYS A 90 -3.08 -4.03 9.97
C LYS A 90 -3.91 -2.85 9.49
N GLU A 91 -3.27 -1.92 8.78
CA GLU A 91 -3.93 -0.75 8.21
C GLU A 91 -4.85 -1.14 7.04
N ALA A 92 -4.48 -2.19 6.30
CA ALA A 92 -5.22 -2.77 5.19
C ALA A 92 -6.37 -3.68 5.65
#